data_AF-A0A8X6K709-F1
#
_entry.id   AF-A0A8X6K709-F1
#
_cell.length_a   1.000
_cell.length_b   1.000
_cell.length_c   1.000
_cell.angle_alpha   90.00
_cell.angle_beta   90.00
_cell.angle_gamma   90.00
#
_symmetry.space_group_name_H-M   'P 1'
#
loop_
_entity.id
_entity.type
_entity.pdbx_description
1 polymer ?
#
loop_
_entity_poly.entity_id
_entity_poly.type
_entity_poly.pdbx_seq_one_letter_code
_entity_poly.pdbx_strand_id
1 'polypeptide(L)'
;MFIDSYTVSDVKEAFDRKLRKFDTSNLPPCKSELLQQFQRANYICTIWNNAHLKTPTTYQPANNGWILENNKYHFKWFEGDQLPSYVSDSLKTLI
;
A
#
# COMPACT_ATOMS: atom_id res chain seq x y z
N MET A 1 -14.20 1.22 11.55
CA MET A 1 -12.98 0.45 11.92
C MET A 1 -11.82 1.36 12.32
N PHE A 2 -11.35 2.28 11.45
CA PHE A 2 -10.35 3.31 11.81
C PHE A 2 -10.95 4.55 12.49
N ILE A 3 -11.95 5.18 11.83
CA ILE A 3 -12.60 6.41 12.31
C ILE A 3 -13.26 6.23 13.69
N ASP A 4 -13.81 5.05 13.96
CA ASP A 4 -14.50 4.76 15.23
C ASP A 4 -13.53 4.65 16.42
N SER A 5 -12.25 4.39 16.16
CA SER A 5 -11.21 4.18 17.18
C SER A 5 -10.21 5.34 17.26
N TYR A 6 -10.12 6.17 16.22
CA TYR A 6 -9.25 7.33 16.14
C TYR A 6 -10.02 8.58 16.60
N THR A 7 -10.04 8.84 17.91
CA THR A 7 -10.66 10.06 18.49
C THR A 7 -9.81 11.29 18.17
N VAL A 8 -10.35 12.19 17.35
CA VAL A 8 -9.66 13.41 16.89
C VAL A 8 -10.46 14.63 17.27
N SER A 9 -9.74 15.63 17.78
CA SER A 9 -10.32 16.93 18.12
C SER A 9 -10.35 17.87 16.92
N ASP A 10 -9.34 17.79 16.05
CA ASP A 10 -9.20 18.58 14.82
C ASP A 10 -8.54 17.76 13.69
N VAL A 11 -9.22 17.60 12.57
CA VAL A 11 -8.71 16.87 11.39
C VAL A 11 -7.49 17.54 10.73
N LYS A 12 -7.18 18.79 11.06
CA LYS A 12 -6.00 19.52 10.58
C LYS A 12 -4.77 19.30 11.46
N GLU A 13 -4.89 18.59 12.58
CA GLU A 13 -3.74 18.28 13.42
C GLU A 13 -2.77 17.33 12.69
N ALA A 14 -1.48 17.45 13.05
CA ALA A 14 -0.46 16.53 12.57
C ALA A 14 -0.80 15.10 13.03
N PHE A 15 -0.52 14.10 12.19
CA PHE A 15 -0.79 12.71 12.55
C PHE A 15 0.16 12.27 13.67
N ASP A 16 -0.33 12.24 14.93
CA ASP A 16 0.49 11.89 16.09
C ASP A 16 0.49 10.37 16.36
N ARG A 17 1.70 9.79 16.38
CA ARG A 17 1.96 8.39 16.70
C ARG A 17 1.73 8.03 18.18
N LYS A 18 1.57 9.01 19.07
CA LYS A 18 1.43 8.78 20.53
C LYS A 18 0.05 8.31 20.97
N LEU A 19 -0.78 7.77 20.07
CA LEU A 19 -1.98 7.06 20.47
C LEU A 19 -1.60 5.80 21.26
N ARG A 20 -1.63 5.93 22.59
CA ARG A 20 -1.50 4.79 23.52
C ARG A 20 -2.58 3.77 23.15
N LYS A 21 -2.16 2.62 22.59
CA LYS A 21 -2.98 1.45 22.24
C LYS A 21 -3.79 1.54 20.94
N PHE A 22 -3.25 2.16 19.90
CA PHE A 22 -3.82 2.05 18.56
C PHE A 22 -3.15 0.92 17.76
N ASP A 23 -3.94 -0.04 17.29
CA ASP A 23 -3.46 -1.11 16.42
C ASP A 23 -3.35 -0.60 14.98
N THR A 24 -2.12 -0.51 14.50
CA THR A 24 -1.77 0.03 13.18
C THR A 24 -2.36 -0.77 12.03
N SER A 25 -2.76 -2.04 12.23
CA SER A 25 -3.43 -2.81 11.18
C SER A 25 -4.84 -2.29 10.87
N ASN A 26 -5.40 -1.41 11.72
CA ASN A 26 -6.66 -0.73 11.44
C ASN A 26 -6.48 0.50 10.55
N LEU A 27 -5.26 0.92 10.22
CA LEU A 27 -5.04 2.00 9.26
C LEU A 27 -5.38 1.49 7.86
N PRO A 28 -6.08 2.30 7.05
CA PRO A 28 -6.14 2.01 5.63
C PRO A 28 -4.72 2.04 5.04
N PRO A 29 -4.43 1.21 4.03
CA PRO A 29 -3.15 1.29 3.33
C PRO A 29 -2.98 2.70 2.77
N CYS A 30 -1.77 3.24 2.85
CA CYS A 30 -1.51 4.54 2.24
C CYS A 30 -1.60 4.45 0.71
N LYS A 31 -1.74 5.59 0.03
CA LYS A 31 -1.87 5.64 -1.43
C LYS A 31 -0.73 4.91 -2.15
N SER A 32 0.52 5.04 -1.66
CA SER A 32 1.67 4.37 -2.26
C SER A 32 1.63 2.86 -2.00
N GLU A 33 1.24 2.41 -0.81
CA GLU A 33 1.06 0.98 -0.53
C GLU A 33 -0.03 0.35 -1.40
N LEU A 34 -1.18 1.01 -1.51
CA LEU A 34 -2.29 0.58 -2.36
C LEU A 34 -1.87 0.49 -3.83
N LEU A 35 -1.08 1.46 -4.32
CA LEU A 35 -0.55 1.44 -5.68
C LEU A 35 0.35 0.21 -5.91
N GLN A 36 1.28 -0.08 -4.99
CA GLN A 36 2.16 -1.24 -5.12
C GLN A 36 1.36 -2.56 -5.06
N GLN A 37 0.33 -2.63 -4.21
CA GLN A 37 -0.58 -3.78 -4.14
C GLN A 37 -1.32 -4.01 -5.46
N PHE A 38 -1.86 -2.94 -6.05
CA PHE A 38 -2.54 -3.01 -7.34
C PHE A 38 -1.60 -3.45 -8.47
N GLN A 39 -0.38 -2.92 -8.50
CA GLN A 39 0.65 -3.31 -9.47
C GLN A 39 1.01 -4.80 -9.36
N ARG A 40 1.20 -5.32 -8.14
CA ARG A 40 1.46 -6.75 -7.92
C ARG A 40 0.30 -7.62 -8.41
N ALA A 41 -0.93 -7.26 -8.03
CA ALA A 41 -2.12 -8.01 -8.41
C ALA A 41 -2.27 -8.06 -9.94
N ASN A 42 -2.15 -6.92 -10.62
CA ASN A 42 -2.26 -6.86 -12.07
C ASN A 42 -1.19 -7.68 -12.79
N TYR A 43 0.04 -7.68 -12.28
CA TYR A 43 1.11 -8.49 -12.83
C TYR A 43 0.83 -9.98 -12.74
N ILE A 44 0.41 -10.45 -11.55
CA ILE A 44 0.03 -11.85 -11.33
C ILE A 44 -1.14 -12.22 -12.23
N CYS A 45 -2.19 -11.39 -12.29
CA CYS A 45 -3.34 -11.61 -13.16
C CYS A 45 -2.94 -11.69 -14.64
N THR A 46 -2.02 -10.84 -15.10
CA THR A 46 -1.52 -10.86 -16.48
C THR A 46 -0.84 -12.18 -16.81
N ILE A 47 0.01 -12.70 -15.91
CA ILE A 47 0.65 -14.01 -16.09
C ILE A 47 -0.40 -15.12 -16.21
N TRP A 48 -1.38 -15.15 -15.29
CA TRP A 48 -2.40 -16.19 -15.29
C TRP A 48 -3.32 -16.13 -16.50
N ASN A 49 -3.76 -14.94 -16.91
CA ASN A 49 -4.59 -14.75 -18.09
C ASN A 49 -3.89 -15.22 -19.38
N ASN A 50 -2.57 -15.12 -19.40
CA ASN A 50 -1.74 -15.49 -20.55
C ASN A 50 -0.97 -16.81 -20.35
N ALA A 51 -1.34 -17.63 -19.37
CA ALA A 51 -0.61 -18.85 -19.03
C ALA A 51 -0.57 -19.90 -20.18
N HIS A 52 -1.47 -19.76 -21.15
CA HIS A 52 -1.52 -20.58 -22.37
C HIS A 52 -0.48 -20.16 -23.43
N LEU A 53 0.15 -19.00 -23.29
CA LEU A 53 1.18 -18.51 -24.21
C LEU A 53 2.56 -18.98 -23.77
N LYS A 54 3.48 -19.17 -24.73
CA LYS A 54 4.89 -19.49 -24.45
C LYS A 54 5.57 -18.44 -23.57
N THR A 55 5.18 -17.17 -23.75
CA THR A 55 5.67 -16.04 -22.96
C THR A 55 4.46 -15.32 -22.36
N PRO A 56 4.10 -15.60 -21.09
CA PRO A 56 2.87 -15.07 -20.49
C PRO A 56 2.87 -13.55 -20.25
N THR A 57 4.04 -12.92 -20.14
CA THR A 57 4.13 -11.46 -19.95
C THR A 57 5.48 -10.93 -20.42
N THR A 58 5.51 -9.68 -20.88
CA THR A 58 6.73 -8.89 -21.10
C THR A 58 7.06 -7.96 -19.94
N TYR A 59 6.18 -7.88 -18.94
CA TYR A 59 6.36 -7.04 -17.77
C TYR A 59 7.41 -7.61 -16.83
N GLN A 60 8.17 -6.72 -16.20
CA GLN A 60 9.19 -7.06 -15.22
C GLN A 60 8.63 -6.91 -13.80
N PRO A 61 8.91 -7.84 -12.87
CA PRO A 61 8.46 -7.72 -11.47
C PRO A 61 8.86 -6.39 -10.82
N ALA A 62 10.07 -5.90 -11.12
CA ALA A 62 10.62 -4.66 -10.57
C ALA A 62 9.72 -3.41 -10.77
N ASN A 63 8.94 -3.40 -11.86
CA ASN A 63 8.00 -2.31 -12.19
C ASN A 63 6.57 -2.62 -11.74
N ASN A 64 6.35 -3.75 -11.08
CA ASN A 64 5.04 -4.26 -10.73
C ASN A 64 4.95 -4.61 -9.23
N GLY A 65 5.52 -3.75 -8.38
CA GLY A 65 5.45 -3.87 -6.94
C GLY A 65 6.35 -4.93 -6.31
N TRP A 66 7.42 -5.31 -6.99
CA TRP A 66 8.50 -6.14 -6.46
C TRP A 66 9.84 -5.40 -6.51
N ILE A 67 10.77 -5.82 -5.66
CA ILE A 67 12.19 -5.43 -5.70
C ILE A 67 13.05 -6.68 -5.73
N LEU A 68 14.19 -6.62 -6.43
CA LEU A 68 15.15 -7.71 -6.47
C LEU A 68 16.27 -7.42 -5.47
N GLU A 69 16.33 -8.18 -4.39
CA GLU A 69 17.37 -8.07 -3.36
C GLU A 69 17.95 -9.47 -3.11
N ASN A 70 19.28 -9.59 -3.05
CA ASN A 70 19.96 -10.87 -2.82
C ASN A 70 19.47 -12.01 -3.76
N ASN A 71 19.23 -11.68 -5.02
CA ASN A 71 18.72 -12.60 -6.05
C ASN A 71 17.33 -13.20 -5.72
N LYS A 72 16.54 -12.53 -4.88
CA LYS A 72 15.16 -12.91 -4.53
C LYS A 72 14.24 -11.72 -4.71
N TYR A 73 13.02 -12.00 -5.17
CA TYR A 73 11.99 -10.98 -5.27
C TYR A 73 11.29 -10.80 -3.93
N HIS A 74 11.28 -9.57 -3.45
CA HIS A 74 10.55 -9.14 -2.26
C HIS A 74 9.45 -8.17 -2.68
N PHE A 75 8.39 -8.07 -1.87
CA PHE A 75 7.37 -7.06 -2.10
C PHE A 75 7.95 -5.67 -1.87
N LYS A 76 7.70 -4.81 -2.85
CA LYS A 76 7.86 -3.37 -2.69
C LYS A 76 6.64 -2.85 -1.96
N TRP A 77 6.68 -2.77 -0.63
CA TRP A 77 5.48 -2.45 0.15
C TRP A 77 4.92 -1.08 -0.19
N PHE A 78 5.76 -0.04 -0.22
CA PHE A 78 5.39 1.32 -0.57
C PHE A 78 6.62 2.09 -1.05
N GLU A 79 6.40 3.30 -1.58
CA GLU A 79 7.44 4.30 -1.84
C GLU A 79 7.08 5.60 -1.13
N GLY A 80 8.11 6.29 -0.62
CA GLY A 80 7.93 7.53 0.14
C GLY A 80 7.45 7.28 1.57
N ASP A 81 6.72 8.25 2.12
CA ASP A 81 6.28 8.22 3.51
C ASP A 81 5.13 7.23 3.71
N GLN A 82 5.28 6.37 4.73
CA GLN A 82 4.27 5.37 5.09
C GLN A 82 3.03 6.02 5.73
N LEU A 83 3.21 7.15 6.42
CA LEU A 83 2.17 7.79 7.20
C LEU A 83 1.79 9.14 6.60
N PRO A 84 0.50 9.51 6.71
CA PRO A 84 0.06 10.85 6.35
C PRO A 84 0.68 11.89 7.28
N SER A 85 0.90 13.09 6.74
CA SER A 85 1.38 14.23 7.53
C SER A 85 0.29 14.75 8.49
N TYR A 86 -0.97 14.73 8.05
CA TYR A 86 -2.13 15.22 8.81
C TYR A 86 -3.22 14.17 8.90
N VAL A 87 -4.06 14.26 9.95
CA VAL A 87 -5.21 13.37 10.11
C VAL A 87 -6.13 13.39 8.88
N SER A 88 -6.41 14.57 8.34
CA SER A 88 -7.26 14.70 7.15
C SER A 88 -6.78 13.90 5.93
N ASP A 89 -5.48 13.61 5.81
CA ASP A 89 -4.95 12.83 4.70
C ASP A 89 -5.26 11.34 4.83
N SER A 90 -5.41 10.83 6.06
CA SER A 90 -5.88 9.46 6.32
C SER A 90 -7.35 9.24 5.96
N LEU A 91 -8.16 10.31 5.98
CA LEU A 91 -9.60 10.26 5.65
C LEU A 91 -9.85 10.30 4.14
N LYS A 92 -8.93 10.87 3.36
CA LYS A 92 -9.06 11.00 1.89
C LYS A 92 -8.88 9.67 1.15
N THR A 93 -8.30 8.65 1.79
CA THR A 93 -8.04 7.34 1.17
C THR A 93 -9.28 6.42 1.18
N LEU A 94 -10.40 6.84 1.79
CA LEU A 94 -11.66 6.10 1.88
C LEU A 94 -12.61 6.30 0.67
N ILE A 95 -12.09 6.67 -0.49
CA ILE A 95 -12.88 6.89 -1.72
C ILE A 95 -12.56 5.82 -2.75
#